data_AF-A0A3E0QJQ9-F1
#
_entry.id   AF-A0A3E0QJQ9-F1
#
_cell.length_a   1.000
_cell.length_b   1.000
_cell.length_c   1.000
_cell.angle_alpha   90.00
_cell.angle_beta   90.00
_cell.angle_gamma   90.00
#
_symmetry.space_group_name_H-M   'P 1'
#
loop_
_entity.id
_entity.type
_entity.pdbx_description
1 polymer ?
#
loop_
_entity_poly.entity_id
_entity_poly.type
_entity_poly.pdbx_seq_one_letter_code
_entity_poly.pdbx_strand_id
1 'polypeptide(L)'
;MREIKFRVWNNEGDFTKFSVTNRKPSIGPLFTEFADCELVIQQYTGLKDKNGVEIYEGDIVEIYLTGPVETSRPNIGKVFWNEEDLC
;
A
#
# COMPACT_ATOMS: atom_id res chain seq x y z
N MET A 1 -16.07 10.14 1.67
CA MET A 1 -14.69 10.53 1.29
C MET A 1 -13.76 9.46 1.83
N ARG A 2 -12.99 8.79 0.97
CA ARG A 2 -12.04 7.74 1.40
C ARG A 2 -10.77 8.36 1.97
N GLU A 3 -10.12 7.68 2.91
CA GLU A 3 -8.84 8.11 3.44
C GLU A 3 -7.72 7.92 2.40
N ILE A 4 -6.87 8.92 2.21
CA ILE A 4 -5.78 8.89 1.23
C ILE A 4 -4.45 8.85 1.99
N LYS A 5 -3.81 7.67 2.00
CA LYS A 5 -2.48 7.45 2.55
C LYS A 5 -1.58 6.79 1.53
N PHE A 6 -0.28 6.97 1.73
CA PHE A 6 0.76 6.37 0.93
C PHE A 6 1.88 5.91 1.85
N ARG A 7 2.61 4.90 1.41
CA ARG A 7 3.93 4.55 1.93
C ARG A 7 4.95 4.68 0.80
N VAL A 8 6.13 5.19 1.13
CA VAL A 8 7.26 5.24 0.20
C VAL A 8 8.35 4.34 0.74
N TRP A 9 8.86 3.44 -0.09
CA TRP A 9 10.11 2.72 0.16
C TRP A 9 11.26 3.40 -0.56
N ASN A 10 12.43 3.44 0.08
CA ASN A 10 13.69 3.75 -0.58
C ASN A 10 14.37 2.46 -1.07
N ASN A 11 15.44 2.60 -1.85
CA ASN A 11 16.23 1.46 -2.36
C ASN A 11 16.98 0.70 -1.26
N GLU A 12 17.06 1.23 -0.04
CA GLU A 12 17.71 0.60 1.10
C GLU A 12 16.76 -0.30 1.91
N GLY A 13 15.47 -0.33 1.55
CA GLY A 13 14.45 -1.14 2.22
C GLY A 13 13.81 -0.45 3.44
N ASP A 14 14.08 0.82 3.66
CA ASP A 14 13.37 1.64 4.65
C ASP A 14 12.12 2.26 4.02
N PHE A 15 11.08 2.48 4.84
CA PHE A 15 9.86 3.12 4.38
C PHE A 15 9.32 4.18 5.34
N THR A 16 8.66 5.19 4.76
CA THR A 16 7.93 6.22 5.49
C THR A 16 6.47 6.24 5.03
N LYS A 17 5.54 6.39 5.98
CA LYS A 17 4.10 6.55 5.71
C LYS A 17 3.69 8.01 5.79
N PHE A 18 2.84 8.44 4.88
CA PHE A 18 2.29 9.79 4.88
C PHE A 18 0.81 9.76 4.47
N SER A 19 0.03 10.68 5.04
CA SER A 19 -1.38 10.86 4.73
C SER A 19 -1.59 12.20 4.07
N VAL A 20 -2.36 12.22 2.98
CA VAL A 20 -2.75 13.48 2.34
C VAL A 20 -3.97 14.00 3.09
N THR A 21 -3.72 14.86 4.07
CA THR A 21 -4.79 15.63 4.71
C THR A 21 -4.98 16.96 3.99
N ASN A 22 -6.18 17.54 4.05
CA ASN A 22 -6.52 18.86 3.47
C ASN A 22 -5.69 20.04 4.02
N ARG A 23 -4.72 19.78 4.92
CA ARG A 23 -3.76 20.76 5.42
C ARG A 23 -2.43 20.45 4.76
N LYS A 24 -2.06 21.27 3.76
CA LYS A 24 -0.76 21.32 3.05
C LYS A 24 0.06 20.03 3.23
N PRO A 25 -0.08 19.04 2.33
CA PRO A 25 0.70 17.82 2.47
C PRO A 25 2.18 18.22 2.34
N SER A 26 2.94 18.08 3.42
CA SER A 26 4.37 18.35 3.45
C SER A 26 5.12 17.23 2.70
N ILE A 27 4.92 17.14 1.39
CA ILE A 27 5.64 16.20 0.51
C ILE A 27 6.93 16.88 -0.01
N GLY A 28 7.04 18.21 0.10
CA GLY A 28 8.21 18.98 -0.31
C GLY A 28 9.56 18.46 0.25
N PRO A 29 9.67 18.09 1.55
CA PRO A 29 10.90 17.51 2.08
C PRO A 29 11.23 16.16 1.41
N LEU A 30 10.21 15.32 1.15
CA LEU A 30 10.38 14.00 0.52
C LEU A 30 10.93 14.11 -0.91
N PHE A 31 10.44 15.06 -1.71
CA PHE A 31 10.96 15.28 -3.06
C PHE A 31 12.36 15.90 -3.08
N THR A 32 12.78 16.58 -2.01
CA THR A 32 14.09 17.25 -1.95
C THR A 32 15.17 16.33 -1.37
N GLU A 33 14.85 15.55 -0.33
CA GLU A 33 15.78 14.61 0.32
C GLU A 33 16.04 13.36 -0.53
N PHE A 34 15.09 12.97 -1.38
CA PHE A 34 15.17 11.75 -2.18
C PHE A 34 15.19 12.01 -3.69
N ALA A 35 15.58 13.22 -4.12
CA ALA A 35 15.59 13.60 -5.54
C ALA A 35 16.42 12.65 -6.43
N ASP A 36 17.45 12.03 -5.87
CA ASP A 36 18.34 11.08 -6.56
C ASP A 36 18.08 9.60 -6.20
N CYS A 37 17.04 9.31 -5.42
CA CYS A 37 16.68 7.94 -5.06
C CYS A 37 15.51 7.42 -5.92
N GLU A 38 15.58 6.17 -6.35
CA GLU A 38 14.37 5.50 -6.82
C GLU A 38 13.46 5.26 -5.62
N LEU A 39 12.24 5.79 -5.70
CA LEU A 39 11.24 5.68 -4.66
C LEU A 39 10.10 4.81 -5.15
N VAL A 40 9.73 3.81 -4.34
CA VAL A 40 8.55 2.98 -4.62
C VAL A 40 7.38 3.51 -3.78
N ILE A 41 6.48 4.23 -4.43
CA ILE A 41 5.26 4.78 -3.80
C ILE A 41 4.14 3.75 -3.91
N GLN A 42 3.44 3.49 -2.80
CA GLN A 42 2.36 2.52 -2.72
C GLN A 42 1.16 3.11 -1.98
N GLN A 43 -0.01 3.11 -2.61
CA GLN A 43 -1.23 3.69 -2.04
C GLN A 43 -1.94 2.75 -1.07
N TYR A 44 -2.56 3.31 -0.04
CA TYR A 44 -3.46 2.58 0.84
C TYR A 44 -4.75 2.18 0.10
N THR A 45 -5.15 0.92 0.21
CA THR A 45 -6.36 0.39 -0.45
C THR A 45 -7.67 0.81 0.22
N GLY A 46 -7.63 1.25 1.48
CA GLY A 46 -8.84 1.41 2.31
C GLY A 46 -9.22 0.17 3.11
N LEU A 47 -8.49 -0.94 2.96
CA LEU A 47 -8.78 -2.23 3.60
C LEU A 47 -7.76 -2.58 4.69
N LYS A 48 -8.14 -3.49 5.58
CA LYS A 48 -7.26 -4.08 6.59
C LYS A 48 -7.33 -5.60 6.50
N ASP A 49 -6.23 -6.26 6.80
CA ASP A 49 -6.17 -7.72 6.88
C ASP A 49 -6.87 -8.26 8.14
N LYS A 50 -6.86 -9.58 8.33
CA LYS A 50 -7.44 -10.25 9.50
C LYS A 50 -6.83 -9.82 10.84
N ASN A 51 -5.62 -9.26 10.83
CA ASN A 51 -4.89 -8.80 12.00
C ASN A 51 -5.06 -7.28 12.23
N GLY A 52 -5.87 -6.60 11.41
CA GLY A 52 -6.07 -5.16 11.48
C GLY A 52 -4.93 -4.34 10.85
N VAL A 53 -4.02 -4.97 10.12
CA VAL A 53 -2.93 -4.32 9.40
C VAL A 53 -3.46 -3.74 8.10
N GLU A 54 -3.16 -2.46 7.85
CA GLU A 54 -3.54 -1.77 6.61
C GLU A 54 -2.88 -2.41 5.39
N ILE A 55 -3.66 -2.64 4.33
CA ILE A 55 -3.18 -3.21 3.06
C ILE A 55 -2.90 -2.09 2.06
N TYR A 56 -1.70 -2.09 1.51
CA TYR A 56 -1.24 -1.14 0.50
C TYR A 56 -0.96 -1.85 -0.82
N GLU A 57 -0.84 -1.07 -1.89
CA GLU A 57 -0.32 -1.59 -3.15
C GLU A 57 1.05 -2.25 -2.97
N GLY A 58 1.27 -3.31 -3.75
CA GLY A 58 2.47 -4.12 -3.72
C GLY A 58 2.58 -5.08 -2.53
N ASP A 59 1.66 -5.05 -1.55
CA ASP A 59 1.64 -6.04 -0.48
C ASP A 59 1.44 -7.46 -1.02
N ILE A 60 2.13 -8.40 -0.39
CA ILE A 60 1.93 -9.84 -0.59
C ILE A 60 0.97 -10.33 0.48
N VAL A 61 -0.17 -10.85 0.07
CA VAL A 61 -1.25 -11.29 0.96
C VAL A 61 -1.60 -12.75 0.76
N GLU A 62 -1.97 -13.41 1.85
CA GLU A 62 -2.61 -14.73 1.80
C GLU A 62 -4.11 -14.59 1.52
N ILE A 63 -4.59 -15.31 0.52
CA ILE A 63 -5.97 -15.28 0.04
C ILE A 63 -6.57 -16.69 0.14
N TYR A 64 -7.69 -16.80 0.83
CA TYR A 64 -8.41 -18.06 1.01
C TYR A 64 -9.64 -18.05 0.08
N LEU A 65 -9.50 -18.67 -1.10
CA LEU A 65 -10.54 -18.63 -2.15
C LEU A 65 -11.63 -19.69 -1.97
N THR A 66 -11.36 -20.77 -1.24
CA THR A 66 -12.28 -21.90 -1.10
C THR A 66 -12.19 -22.48 0.31
N GLY A 67 -13.32 -22.59 1.02
CA GLY A 67 -13.43 -23.27 2.31
C GLY A 67 -13.14 -22.39 3.55
N PRO A 68 -13.30 -22.93 4.78
CA PRO A 68 -12.96 -22.23 6.02
C PRO A 68 -11.47 -21.85 6.07
N VAL A 69 -11.15 -20.65 6.55
CA VAL A 69 -9.76 -20.12 6.64
C VAL A 69 -8.82 -21.11 7.34
N GLU A 70 -9.31 -21.80 8.37
CA GLU A 70 -8.52 -22.72 9.20
C GLU A 70 -8.13 -24.03 8.50
N THR A 71 -8.87 -24.45 7.47
CA THR A 71 -8.67 -25.74 6.80
C THR A 71 -8.21 -25.61 5.36
N SER A 72 -8.09 -24.38 4.86
CA SER A 72 -7.87 -24.11 3.44
C SER A 72 -6.43 -23.68 3.19
N ARG A 73 -5.84 -24.19 2.11
CA ARG A 73 -4.50 -23.75 1.69
C ARG A 73 -4.57 -22.33 1.16
N PRO A 74 -3.78 -21.38 1.69
CA PRO A 74 -3.79 -20.01 1.18
C PRO A 74 -3.18 -19.96 -0.21
N ASN A 75 -3.74 -19.10 -1.05
CA ASN A 75 -3.09 -18.61 -2.26
C ASN A 75 -2.30 -17.36 -1.88
N ILE A 76 -1.17 -17.12 -2.55
CA ILE A 76 -0.38 -15.90 -2.34
C ILE A 76 -0.64 -14.98 -3.52
N GLY A 77 -1.06 -13.75 -3.24
CA GLY A 77 -1.31 -12.73 -4.26
C GLY A 77 -0.55 -11.44 -3.94
N LYS A 78 -0.22 -10.67 -4.97
CA LYS A 78 0.30 -9.31 -4.84
C LYS A 78 -0.82 -8.32 -5.14
N VAL A 79 -0.95 -7.28 -4.33
CA VAL A 79 -1.95 -6.21 -4.52
C VAL A 79 -1.48 -5.23 -5.59
N PHE A 80 -2.33 -4.90 -6.56
CA PHE A 80 -2.11 -3.87 -7.58
C PHE A 80 -3.46 -3.24 -7.95
N TRP A 81 -3.46 -1.99 -8.43
CA TRP A 81 -4.66 -1.41 -9.03
C TRP A 81 -4.99 -2.11 -10.34
N ASN A 82 -6.26 -2.42 -10.55
CA ASN A 82 -6.72 -2.84 -11.86
C ASN A 82 -6.77 -1.62 -12.80
N GLU A 83 -5.90 -1.57 -13.78
CA GLU A 83 -5.87 -0.49 -14.78
C GLU A 83 -7.03 -0.59 -15.79
N GLU A 84 -7.66 -1.76 -15.91
CA GLU A 84 -8.78 -2.00 -16.84
C GLU A 84 -10.11 -1.42 -16.34
N ASP A 85 -10.21 -1.06 -15.05
CA ASP A 85 -11.42 -0.48 -14.44
C ASP A 85 -11.41 1.06 -14.40
N LEU A 86 -10.47 1.71 -15.10
CA LEU A 86 -10.44 3.16 -15.28
C LEU A 86 -11.50 3.57 -16.32
N CYS A 87 -12.73 3.79 -15.83
CA CYS A 87 -13.83 4.40 -16.61
C CYS A 87 -13.47 5.78 -17.18
#